data_AF-A0A202DZK7-F1
#
_entry.id   AF-A0A202DZK7-F1
#
_cell.length_a   1.000
_cell.length_b   1.000
_cell.length_c   1.000
_cell.angle_alpha   90.00
_cell.angle_beta   90.00
_cell.angle_gamma   90.00
#
_symmetry.space_group_name_H-M   'P 1'
#
loop_
_entity.id
_entity.type
_entity.pdbx_description
1 polymer ?
#
loop_
_entity_poly.entity_id
_entity_poly.type
_entity_poly.pdbx_seq_one_letter_code
_entity_poly.pdbx_strand_id
1 'polypeptide(L)'
;MGLTYPIGNNLPEFRENLLAEKFGVSTTDLRYIGNLPAGICDYDATKYQKRKDVRRGTPAGSIAIYCAHEAMADSKLDLGTVGRSKMGVFIGITGHGNVERETEIANIKEFDSDTSMDQRGC
;
A
#
# COMPACT_ATOMS: atom_id res chain seq x y z
N MET A 1 -1.72 17.12 5.71
CA MET A 1 -1.99 15.72 6.11
C MET A 1 -2.33 14.92 4.87
N GLY A 2 -1.85 13.69 4.78
CA GLY A 2 -2.13 12.79 3.67
C GLY A 2 -2.53 11.42 4.20
N LEU A 3 -3.54 10.82 3.58
CA LEU A 3 -4.15 9.57 4.02
C LEU A 3 -4.78 8.87 2.81
N THR A 4 -4.91 7.55 2.90
CA THR A 4 -5.90 6.79 2.14
C THR A 4 -6.65 5.92 3.13
N TYR A 5 -7.96 5.85 2.95
CA TYR A 5 -8.87 5.14 3.83
C TYR A 5 -10.04 4.60 2.97
N PRO A 6 -10.74 3.53 3.38
CA PRO A 6 -11.77 2.90 2.54
C PRO A 6 -12.94 3.80 2.14
N ILE A 7 -13.13 4.94 2.81
CA ILE A 7 -14.14 5.94 2.44
C ILE A 7 -13.53 7.26 1.97
N GLY A 8 -12.26 7.30 1.58
CA GLY A 8 -11.67 8.49 0.99
C GLY A 8 -10.15 8.47 0.90
N ASN A 9 -9.63 9.07 -0.16
CA ASN A 9 -8.20 9.09 -0.49
C ASN A 9 -7.51 10.41 -0.16
N ASN A 10 -8.24 11.34 0.46
CA ASN A 10 -7.74 12.62 0.90
C ASN A 10 -8.60 13.11 2.07
N LEU A 11 -8.12 14.12 2.79
CA LEU A 11 -8.79 14.63 3.98
C LEU A 11 -10.19 15.23 3.71
N PRO A 12 -10.40 16.06 2.66
CA PRO A 12 -11.74 16.55 2.33
C PRO A 12 -12.76 15.43 2.09
N GLU A 13 -12.42 14.48 1.22
CA GLU A 13 -13.29 13.36 0.86
C GLU A 13 -13.58 12.45 2.06
N PHE A 14 -12.54 12.11 2.83
CA PHE A 14 -12.69 11.30 4.04
C PHE A 14 -13.65 11.98 5.04
N ARG A 15 -13.49 13.29 5.27
CA ARG A 15 -14.33 14.04 6.20
C ARG A 15 -15.77 14.10 5.74
N GLU A 16 -16.00 14.40 4.47
CA GLU A 16 -17.35 14.43 3.88
C GLU A 16 -18.05 13.09 4.04
N ASN A 17 -17.36 12.00 3.66
CA ASN A 17 -17.92 10.66 3.71
C ASN A 17 -18.12 10.17 5.16
N LEU A 18 -17.26 10.58 6.09
CA LEU A 18 -17.42 10.29 7.51
C LEU A 18 -18.67 10.98 8.09
N LEU A 19 -18.88 12.26 7.76
CA LEU A 19 -20.07 13.00 8.19
C LEU A 19 -21.36 12.49 7.53
N ALA A 20 -21.24 11.91 6.34
CA ALA A 20 -22.33 11.25 5.63
C ALA A 20 -22.54 9.78 6.05
N GLU A 21 -21.86 9.32 7.11
CA GLU A 21 -21.96 7.96 7.65
C GLU A 21 -21.72 6.85 6.62
N LYS A 22 -20.86 7.11 5.62
CA LYS A 22 -20.52 6.10 4.61
C LYS A 22 -19.70 4.97 5.23
N PHE A 23 -20.01 3.75 4.83
CA PHE A 23 -19.33 2.54 5.26
C PHE A 23 -18.40 2.03 4.15
N GLY A 24 -17.14 1.78 4.47
CA GLY A 24 -16.11 1.40 3.50
C GLY A 24 -15.59 -0.03 3.65
N VAL A 25 -16.29 -0.89 4.38
CA VAL A 25 -15.88 -2.30 4.49
C VAL A 25 -16.41 -3.06 3.28
N SER A 26 -15.51 -3.78 2.63
CA SER A 26 -15.82 -4.71 1.55
C SER A 26 -15.50 -6.14 1.98
N THR A 27 -15.74 -7.13 1.14
CA THR A 27 -15.29 -8.51 1.35
C THR A 27 -14.02 -8.78 0.58
N THR A 28 -13.06 -9.45 1.20
CA THR A 28 -11.85 -9.98 0.55
C THR A 28 -11.74 -11.47 0.83
N ASP A 29 -11.42 -12.24 -0.21
CA ASP A 29 -11.10 -13.64 -0.08
C ASP A 29 -9.61 -13.81 0.24
N LEU A 30 -9.32 -14.38 1.41
CA LEU A 30 -7.96 -14.70 1.81
C LEU A 30 -7.74 -16.21 1.68
N ARG A 31 -6.74 -16.60 0.89
CA ARG A 31 -6.49 -17.99 0.43
C ARG A 31 -6.54 -19.09 1.52
N TYR A 32 -6.19 -18.78 2.77
CA TYR A 32 -6.18 -19.76 3.88
C TYR A 32 -7.24 -19.51 4.97
N ILE A 33 -8.03 -18.44 4.83
CA ILE A 33 -9.04 -18.04 5.82
C ILE A 33 -10.44 -18.01 5.21
N GLY A 34 -10.55 -17.74 3.91
CA GLY A 34 -11.77 -17.55 3.16
C GLY A 34 -12.22 -16.08 3.11
N ASN A 35 -13.50 -15.89 2.79
CA ASN A 35 -14.12 -14.57 2.66
C ASN A 35 -14.26 -13.88 4.02
N LEU A 36 -13.66 -12.71 4.14
CA LEU A 36 -13.69 -11.89 5.34
C LEU A 36 -14.03 -10.43 5.01
N PRO A 37 -14.71 -9.71 5.93
CA PRO A 37 -14.85 -8.26 5.83
C PRO A 37 -13.49 -7.57 5.99
N ALA A 38 -13.15 -6.66 5.09
CA ALA A 38 -11.90 -5.90 5.07
C ALA A 38 -12.14 -4.46 4.63
N GLY A 39 -11.45 -3.52 5.28
CA GLY A 39 -11.39 -2.13 4.83
C GLY A 39 -10.35 -1.97 3.73
N ILE A 40 -10.78 -2.07 2.47
CA ILE A 40 -9.89 -1.95 1.30
C ILE A 40 -9.77 -0.48 0.91
N CYS A 41 -8.54 0.01 0.79
CA CYS A 41 -8.27 1.36 0.30
C CYS A 41 -8.05 1.33 -1.21
N ASP A 42 -8.79 2.13 -1.96
CA ASP A 42 -8.71 2.20 -3.44
C ASP A 42 -8.04 3.50 -3.89
N TYR A 43 -6.71 3.56 -3.82
CA TYR A 43 -5.91 4.72 -4.21
C TYR A 43 -5.10 4.43 -5.47
N ASP A 44 -4.83 5.47 -6.26
CA ASP A 44 -3.93 5.36 -7.41
C ASP A 44 -2.46 5.26 -6.95
N ALA A 45 -1.97 4.02 -6.86
CA ALA A 45 -0.58 3.71 -6.55
C ALA A 45 0.42 4.30 -7.56
N THR A 46 0.00 4.60 -8.79
CA THR A 46 0.85 5.15 -9.85
C THR A 46 0.91 6.67 -9.88
N LYS A 47 0.12 7.35 -9.04
CA LYS A 47 0.09 8.82 -8.95
C LYS A 47 1.47 9.41 -8.64
N TYR A 48 2.24 8.76 -7.77
CA TYR A 48 3.55 9.22 -7.31
C TYR A 48 4.69 8.23 -7.59
N GLN A 49 4.39 7.09 -8.21
CA GLN A 49 5.34 6.02 -8.48
C GLN A 49 5.20 5.50 -9.90
N LYS A 50 6.29 5.08 -10.51
CA LYS A 50 6.21 4.39 -11.81
C LYS A 50 5.65 2.99 -11.61
N ARG A 51 4.95 2.45 -12.61
CA ARG A 51 4.43 1.06 -12.59
C ARG A 51 5.51 0.02 -12.25
N LYS A 52 6.76 0.24 -12.66
CA LYS A 52 7.90 -0.63 -12.33
C LYS A 52 8.19 -0.64 -10.82
N ASP A 53 8.10 0.51 -10.17
CA ASP A 53 8.41 0.67 -8.75
C ASP A 53 7.27 0.11 -7.90
N VAL A 54 6.02 0.36 -8.29
CA VAL A 54 4.83 -0.24 -7.67
C VAL A 54 4.90 -1.77 -7.69
N ARG A 55 5.31 -2.38 -8.80
CA ARG A 55 5.43 -3.85 -8.92
C ARG A 55 6.52 -4.45 -8.04
N ARG A 56 7.59 -3.71 -7.77
CA ARG A 56 8.72 -4.19 -6.94
C ARG A 56 8.54 -3.82 -5.46
N GLY A 57 7.66 -2.87 -5.16
CA GLY A 57 7.37 -2.39 -3.83
C GLY A 57 6.36 -3.27 -3.10
N THR A 58 6.20 -2.99 -1.81
CA THR A 58 5.17 -3.63 -1.00
C THR A 58 3.88 -2.78 -0.98
N PRO A 59 2.71 -3.39 -0.74
CA PRO A 59 1.47 -2.63 -0.58
C PRO A 59 1.56 -1.57 0.52
N ALA A 60 2.18 -1.90 1.66
CA ALA A 60 2.41 -0.96 2.75
C ALA A 60 3.32 0.21 2.34
N GLY A 61 4.38 -0.06 1.59
CA GLY A 61 5.27 0.96 1.05
C GLY A 61 4.56 1.88 0.06
N SER A 62 3.73 1.32 -0.82
CA SER A 62 2.95 2.09 -1.79
C SER A 62 1.95 3.02 -1.11
N ILE A 63 1.26 2.57 -0.05
CA ILE A 63 0.38 3.40 0.78
C ILE A 63 1.18 4.52 1.46
N ALA A 64 2.33 4.19 2.05
CA ALA A 64 3.16 5.16 2.74
C ALA A 64 3.65 6.28 1.80
N ILE A 65 4.08 5.92 0.58
CA ILE A 65 4.51 6.90 -0.43
C ILE A 65 3.33 7.80 -0.84
N TYR A 66 2.16 7.21 -1.11
CA TYR A 66 0.97 7.98 -1.45
C TYR A 66 0.62 9.00 -0.35
N CYS A 67 0.50 8.54 0.89
CA CYS A 67 0.13 9.39 2.02
C CYS A 67 1.19 10.47 2.30
N ALA A 68 2.47 10.13 2.19
CA ALA A 68 3.55 11.10 2.37
C ALA A 68 3.46 12.23 1.33
N HIS A 69 3.25 11.90 0.05
CA HIS A 69 3.14 12.90 -1.01
C HIS A 69 1.90 13.79 -0.85
N GLU A 70 0.74 13.22 -0.52
CA GLU A 70 -0.47 13.99 -0.19
C GLU A 70 -0.23 14.91 1.02
N ALA A 71 0.46 14.41 2.05
CA ALA A 71 0.77 15.21 3.24
C ALA A 71 1.69 16.38 2.93
N MET A 72 2.70 16.16 2.09
CA MET A 72 3.62 17.20 1.64
C MET A 72 2.89 18.25 0.81
N ALA A 73 2.00 17.84 -0.11
CA ALA A 73 1.20 18.76 -0.90
C ALA A 73 0.28 19.64 -0.03
N ASP A 74 -0.37 19.05 0.97
CA ASP A 74 -1.24 19.78 1.90
C ASP A 74 -0.46 20.69 2.87
N SER A 75 0.78 20.33 3.21
CA SER A 75 1.62 21.11 4.14
C SER A 75 1.99 22.51 3.62
N LYS A 76 1.91 22.73 2.29
CA LYS A 76 2.36 23.95 1.61
C LYS A 76 3.81 24.35 1.96
N LEU A 77 4.63 23.38 2.40
CA LEU A 77 6.04 23.60 2.69
C LEU A 77 6.82 23.77 1.40
N ASP A 78 7.69 24.78 1.38
CA ASP A 78 8.68 24.93 0.33
C ASP A 78 9.95 24.14 0.67
N LEU A 79 10.10 23.00 0.00
CA LEU A 79 11.25 22.11 0.16
C LEU A 79 12.59 22.74 -0.27
N GLY A 80 12.57 23.86 -1.00
CA GLY A 80 13.76 24.62 -1.34
C GLY A 80 14.31 25.45 -0.17
N THR A 81 13.44 25.89 0.73
CA THR A 81 13.80 26.71 1.91
C THR A 81 13.94 25.88 3.18
N VAL A 82 13.21 24.76 3.29
CA VAL A 82 13.36 23.83 4.40
C VAL A 82 14.64 23.01 4.22
N GLY A 83 15.63 23.28 5.07
CA GLY A 83 16.91 22.55 5.05
C GLY A 83 16.69 21.05 5.26
N ARG A 84 17.08 20.23 4.28
CA ARG A 84 16.92 18.76 4.32
C ARG A 84 17.55 18.10 5.54
N SER A 85 18.62 18.68 6.09
CA SER A 85 19.27 18.21 7.33
C SER A 85 18.40 18.34 8.58
N LYS A 86 17.32 19.13 8.51
CA LYS A 86 16.36 19.33 9.61
C LYS A 86 15.06 18.54 9.40
N MET A 87 14.96 17.76 8.32
CA MET A 87 13.79 16.93 8.03
C MET A 87 14.12 15.46 8.24
N GLY A 88 13.30 14.80 9.06
CA GLY A 88 13.37 13.36 9.30
C GLY A 88 12.10 12.67 8.84
N VAL A 89 12.20 11.36 8.60
CA VAL A 89 11.08 10.49 8.27
C VAL A 89 10.99 9.42 9.35
N PHE A 90 9.80 9.27 9.94
CA PHE A 90 9.51 8.21 10.89
C PHE A 90 8.28 7.46 10.41
N ILE A 91 8.41 6.15 10.21
CA ILE A 91 7.35 5.29 9.69
C ILE A 91 7.17 4.13 10.67
N GLY A 92 5.96 4.01 11.20
CA GLY A 92 5.52 2.83 11.94
C GLY A 92 4.73 1.90 11.04
N ILE A 93 5.18 0.66 10.90
CA ILE A 93 4.43 -0.41 10.24
C ILE A 93 4.38 -1.63 11.14
N THR A 94 3.23 -2.29 11.21
CA THR A 94 3.08 -3.57 11.92
C THR A 94 3.56 -4.74 11.05
N GLY A 95 3.51 -4.59 9.73
CA GLY A 95 4.05 -5.53 8.76
C GLY A 95 4.05 -4.93 7.35
N HIS A 96 5.00 -5.34 6.51
CA HIS A 96 5.09 -4.87 5.13
C HIS A 96 4.29 -5.74 4.14
N GLY A 97 3.73 -6.86 4.59
CA GLY A 97 3.10 -7.89 3.76
C GLY A 97 4.14 -8.82 3.09
N ASN A 98 3.93 -10.12 3.19
CA ASN A 98 4.73 -11.13 2.47
C ASN A 98 4.07 -11.45 1.12
N VAL A 99 4.03 -10.49 0.19
CA VAL A 99 3.44 -10.72 -1.15
C VAL A 99 4.25 -11.75 -1.96
N GLU A 100 5.57 -11.80 -1.76
CA GLU A 100 6.45 -12.71 -2.51
C GLU A 100 6.33 -14.17 -2.02
N ARG A 101 6.18 -14.42 -0.72
CA ARG A 101 6.25 -15.78 -0.17
C ARG A 101 4.95 -16.61 -0.35
N GLU A 102 3.77 -15.99 -0.28
CA GLU A 102 2.50 -16.73 -0.45
C GLU A 102 2.23 -17.14 -1.90
N THR A 103 2.69 -16.34 -2.85
CA THR A 103 2.59 -16.64 -4.28
C THR A 103 3.57 -17.76 -4.66
N GLU A 104 4.80 -17.69 -4.14
CA GLU A 104 5.84 -18.68 -4.40
C GLU A 104 5.52 -20.05 -3.75
N ILE A 105 5.02 -20.07 -2.51
CA ILE A 105 4.55 -21.32 -1.85
C ILE A 105 3.33 -21.91 -2.56
N ALA A 106 2.42 -21.09 -3.09
CA ALA A 106 1.28 -21.58 -3.86
C ALA A 106 1.70 -22.23 -5.18
N ASN A 107 2.64 -21.60 -5.91
CA ASN A 107 3.18 -22.17 -7.14
C ASN A 107 3.90 -23.51 -6.88
N ILE A 108 4.59 -23.68 -5.74
CA ILE A 108 5.25 -24.95 -5.39
C ILE A 108 4.24 -26.05 -5.03
N LYS A 109 3.12 -25.69 -4.39
CA LYS A 109 2.05 -26.67 -4.03
C LYS A 109 1.20 -27.11 -5.23
N GLU A 110 1.06 -26.28 -6.26
CA GLU A 110 0.32 -26.60 -7.49
C GLU A 110 1.10 -27.55 -8.43
N PHE A 111 2.42 -27.70 -8.21
CA PHE A 111 3.33 -28.55 -9.00
C PHE A 111 4.00 -29.68 -8.19
N ASP A 112 3.31 -30.23 -7.19
CA ASP A 112 3.72 -31.43 -6.44
C ASP A 112 5.18 -31.41 -5.94
N SER A 113 5.65 -30.25 -5.47
CA SER A 113 6.99 -30.08 -4.86
C SER A 113 8.18 -30.33 -5.81
N ASP A 114 8.06 -30.06 -7.11
CA ASP A 114 9.21 -30.10 -8.02
C ASP A 114 10.07 -28.81 -7.92
N THR A 115 11.25 -28.91 -7.32
CA THR A 115 12.22 -27.81 -7.14
C THR A 115 13.21 -27.64 -8.31
N SER A 116 13.01 -28.33 -9.44
CA SER A 116 13.98 -28.35 -10.56
C SER A 116 14.13 -27.03 -11.34
N MET A 117 13.29 -26.03 -11.09
CA MET A 117 13.31 -24.75 -11.83
C MET A 117 14.29 -23.69 -11.27
N ASP A 118 14.98 -23.96 -10.15
CA ASP A 118 15.93 -23.03 -9.52
C ASP A 118 17.32 -22.97 -10.20
N GLN A 119 17.48 -23.48 -11.43
CA GLN A 119 18.78 -23.49 -12.13
C GLN A 119 18.82 -22.77 -13.49
N ARG A 120 17.84 -21.93 -13.83
CA ARG A 120 17.96 -21.06 -15.02
C ARG A 120 17.56 -19.62 -14.71
N GLY A 121 18.50 -18.89 -14.14
CA GLY A 121 18.40 -17.44 -13.95
C GLY A 121 19.58 -16.80 -13.22
N CYS A 122 20.80 -17.27 -13.47
CA CYS A 122 21.99 -16.43 -13.33
C CYS A 122 22.25 -15.72 -14.67
#